data_AF-A0A537L2S9-F1
#
_entry.id   AF-A0A537L2S9-F1
#
_cell.length_a   1.000
_cell.length_b   1.000
_cell.length_c   1.000
_cell.angle_alpha   90.00
_cell.angle_beta   90.00
_cell.angle_gamma   90.00
#
_symmetry.space_group_name_H-M   'P 1'
#
loop_
_entity.id
_entity.type
_entity.pdbx_description
1 polymer ?
#
loop_
_entity_poly.entity_id
_entity_poly.type
_entity_poly.pdbx_seq_one_letter_code
_entity_poly.pdbx_strand_id
1 'polypeptide(L)'
;MLFDRGHHRRRRRHVRHRNPWRRILTVLGPGLITGASDDDPSGIATYSQAGAQFGYSMCWVMLFTWPLMAAIQEISARIGRVTGKGIAANLREHYSVWLLRPIVMLLLVANFINLGADLGAMGDGLRLLIGGPRGLYVVLLAAACTTLEIFSSYERYVKVLKWLTLSLFAYVAVALIVQVPWGEVGYNTIVPHILWQTDYIVVIVAVLGTTISPYLFFWQASEEAE
;
A
#
# COMPACT_ATOMS: atom_id res chain seq x y z
N MET A 1 53.05 -27.39 9.48
CA MET A 1 52.87 -27.97 8.13
C MET A 1 51.41 -28.34 7.98
N LEU A 2 50.64 -27.47 7.33
CA LEU A 2 49.94 -27.70 6.05
C LEU A 2 48.48 -28.14 6.30
N PHE A 3 47.55 -27.17 6.33
CA PHE A 3 46.65 -26.81 5.21
C PHE A 3 45.77 -28.01 4.81
N ASP A 4 44.46 -27.98 5.03
CA ASP A 4 43.55 -27.54 3.97
C ASP A 4 42.19 -27.04 4.50
N ARG A 5 41.78 -25.85 4.03
CA ARG A 5 40.49 -25.21 4.30
C ARG A 5 39.58 -25.47 3.10
N GLY A 6 38.60 -26.38 3.26
CA GLY A 6 37.54 -26.61 2.30
C GLY A 6 36.57 -25.42 2.17
N HIS A 7 36.94 -24.42 1.37
CA HIS A 7 36.04 -23.36 0.93
C HIS A 7 35.01 -23.92 -0.08
N HIS A 8 33.82 -24.28 0.40
CA HIS A 8 32.65 -24.43 -0.47
C HIS A 8 32.20 -23.06 -0.99
N ARG A 9 32.83 -22.59 -2.07
CA ARG A 9 32.32 -21.49 -2.90
C ARG A 9 31.00 -21.93 -3.54
N ARG A 10 29.87 -21.55 -2.93
CA ARG A 10 28.55 -21.55 -3.61
C ARG A 10 28.65 -20.64 -4.83
N ARG A 11 28.79 -21.24 -6.02
CA ARG A 11 28.65 -20.54 -7.30
C ARG A 11 27.23 -19.98 -7.38
N ARG A 12 27.07 -18.68 -7.08
CA ARG A 12 25.88 -17.92 -7.47
C ARG A 12 25.77 -17.99 -9.00
N ARG A 13 24.82 -18.78 -9.50
CA ARG A 13 24.46 -18.78 -10.92
C ARG A 13 23.84 -17.41 -11.22
N HIS A 14 24.62 -16.49 -11.78
CA HIS A 14 24.08 -15.31 -12.43
C HIS A 14 23.27 -15.76 -13.65
N VAL A 15 21.95 -15.85 -13.50
CA VAL A 15 21.04 -15.98 -14.63
C VAL A 15 21.12 -14.67 -15.42
N ARG A 16 21.90 -14.70 -16.50
CA ARG A 16 22.15 -13.55 -17.38
C ARG A 16 20.89 -13.33 -18.22
N HIS A 17 19.91 -12.59 -17.71
CA HIS A 17 18.75 -12.16 -18.48
C HIS A 17 19.21 -11.24 -19.60
N ARG A 18 19.21 -11.76 -20.82
CA ARG A 18 19.80 -11.16 -22.03
C ARG A 18 18.90 -10.11 -22.70
N ASN A 19 17.77 -9.75 -22.09
CA ASN A 19 16.77 -8.87 -22.68
C ASN A 19 16.35 -7.77 -21.66
N PRO A 20 16.65 -6.48 -21.91
CA PRO A 20 16.41 -5.39 -20.95
C PRO A 20 14.92 -5.25 -20.59
N TRP A 21 14.03 -5.49 -21.54
CA TRP A 21 12.57 -5.48 -21.32
C TRP A 21 12.10 -6.57 -20.36
N ARG A 22 12.68 -7.78 -20.43
CA ARG A 22 12.36 -8.84 -19.47
C ARG A 22 12.87 -8.52 -18.07
N ARG A 23 14.01 -7.83 -17.97
CA ARG A 23 14.57 -7.36 -16.69
C ARG A 23 13.71 -6.25 -16.09
N ILE A 24 13.23 -5.32 -16.92
CA ILE A 24 12.29 -4.27 -16.50
C ILE A 24 10.97 -4.91 -16.03
N LEU A 25 10.42 -5.90 -16.74
CA LEU A 25 9.20 -6.59 -16.31
C LEU A 25 9.38 -7.43 -15.03
N THR A 26 10.56 -8.02 -14.79
CA THR A 26 10.83 -8.72 -13.52
C THR A 26 11.13 -7.78 -12.36
N VAL A 27 11.65 -6.58 -12.60
CA VAL A 27 11.92 -5.56 -11.56
C VAL A 27 10.70 -4.70 -11.26
N LEU A 28 9.91 -4.36 -12.29
CA LEU A 28 8.63 -3.68 -12.14
C LEU A 28 7.58 -4.60 -11.53
N GLY A 29 7.66 -5.92 -11.70
CA GLY A 29 6.68 -6.86 -11.17
C GLY A 29 6.46 -6.72 -9.66
N PRO A 30 7.51 -6.82 -8.82
CA PRO A 30 7.41 -6.57 -7.38
C PRO A 30 6.99 -5.13 -7.07
N GLY A 31 7.61 -4.13 -7.73
CA GLY A 31 7.33 -2.70 -7.51
C GLY A 31 5.91 -2.23 -7.86
N LEU A 32 5.31 -2.81 -8.90
CA LEU A 32 3.90 -2.55 -9.28
C LEU A 32 2.94 -3.20 -8.31
N ILE A 33 3.28 -4.39 -7.78
CA ILE A 33 2.46 -5.04 -6.77
C ILE A 33 2.55 -4.29 -5.44
N THR A 34 3.75 -3.84 -5.04
CA THR A 34 3.93 -3.07 -3.81
C THR A 34 3.28 -1.70 -3.88
N GLY A 35 3.37 -1.01 -5.02
CA GLY A 35 2.63 0.23 -5.25
C GLY A 35 1.11 0.02 -5.25
N ALA A 36 0.62 -1.03 -5.90
CA ALA A 36 -0.81 -1.33 -5.90
C ALA A 36 -1.33 -1.91 -4.58
N SER A 37 -0.45 -2.41 -3.69
CA SER A 37 -0.84 -2.82 -2.34
C SER A 37 -1.03 -1.64 -1.38
N ASP A 38 -0.53 -0.45 -1.73
CA ASP A 38 -0.79 0.80 -1.00
C ASP A 38 -2.20 1.35 -1.30
N ASP A 39 -2.74 1.05 -2.49
CA ASP A 39 -4.10 1.45 -2.90
C ASP A 39 -5.17 0.49 -2.35
N ASP A 40 -5.31 0.43 -1.03
CA ASP A 40 -6.36 -0.36 -0.37
C ASP A 40 -7.77 0.23 -0.57
N PRO A 41 -8.84 -0.59 -0.47
CA PRO A 41 -10.21 -0.11 -0.65
C PRO A 41 -10.58 1.05 0.28
N SER A 42 -10.07 1.05 1.52
CA SER A 42 -10.29 2.13 2.47
C SER A 42 -9.60 3.44 2.06
N GLY A 43 -8.38 3.40 1.54
CA GLY A 43 -7.69 4.56 0.97
C GLY A 43 -8.44 5.13 -0.24
N ILE A 44 -8.82 4.27 -1.18
CA ILE A 44 -9.61 4.66 -2.36
C ILE A 44 -10.94 5.33 -1.95
N ALA A 45 -11.64 4.76 -0.96
CA ALA A 45 -12.88 5.34 -0.44
C ALA A 45 -12.64 6.70 0.22
N THR A 46 -11.56 6.84 0.99
CA THR A 46 -11.18 8.10 1.64
C THR A 46 -10.88 9.20 0.61
N TYR A 47 -10.07 8.91 -0.41
CA TYR A 47 -9.76 9.86 -1.48
C TYR A 47 -11.00 10.22 -2.32
N SER A 48 -11.85 9.23 -2.61
CA SER A 48 -13.10 9.44 -3.33
C SER A 48 -14.08 10.31 -2.53
N GLN A 49 -14.18 10.10 -1.22
CA GLN A 49 -14.98 10.92 -0.33
C GLN A 49 -14.44 12.34 -0.22
N ALA A 50 -13.12 12.49 -0.10
CA ALA A 50 -12.46 13.80 -0.07
C ALA A 50 -12.76 14.60 -1.35
N GLY A 51 -12.60 13.98 -2.52
CA GLY A 51 -12.91 14.61 -3.81
C GLY A 51 -14.41 14.91 -3.98
N ALA A 52 -15.29 14.05 -3.50
CA ALA A 52 -16.74 14.26 -3.58
C ALA A 52 -17.22 15.42 -2.68
N GLN A 53 -16.61 15.58 -1.50
CA GLN A 53 -17.02 16.61 -0.53
C GLN A 53 -16.36 17.97 -0.79
N PHE A 54 -15.08 17.97 -1.17
CA PHE A 54 -14.26 19.18 -1.24
C PHE A 54 -13.75 19.50 -2.64
N GLY A 55 -14.12 18.71 -3.66
CA GLY A 55 -13.68 18.90 -5.04
C GLY A 55 -12.16 18.89 -5.14
N TYR A 56 -11.61 19.86 -5.86
CA TYR A 56 -10.16 20.00 -6.06
C TYR A 56 -9.44 20.75 -4.93
N SER A 57 -10.16 21.30 -3.95
CA SER A 57 -9.56 22.15 -2.91
C SER A 57 -8.55 21.44 -2.00
N MET A 58 -8.60 20.10 -1.94
CA MET A 58 -7.66 19.27 -1.17
C MET A 58 -6.46 18.77 -1.99
N CYS A 59 -6.34 19.10 -3.28
CA CYS A 59 -5.25 18.59 -4.12
C CYS A 59 -3.86 18.98 -3.60
N TRP A 60 -3.73 20.14 -2.95
CA TRP A 60 -2.47 20.58 -2.34
C TRP A 60 -1.95 19.64 -1.26
N VAL A 61 -2.82 18.87 -0.60
CA VAL A 61 -2.42 17.90 0.44
C VAL A 61 -1.51 16.84 -0.17
N MET A 62 -1.79 16.41 -1.41
CA MET A 62 -0.97 15.43 -2.14
C MET A 62 0.48 15.91 -2.36
N LEU A 63 0.69 17.22 -2.51
CA LEU A 63 2.02 17.80 -2.70
C LEU A 63 2.93 17.55 -1.49
N PHE A 64 2.34 17.44 -0.31
CA PHE A 64 3.05 17.16 0.94
C PHE A 64 3.05 15.68 1.29
N THR A 65 1.96 14.95 1.03
CA THR A 65 1.88 13.52 1.35
C THR A 65 2.83 12.69 0.49
N TRP A 66 2.95 13.01 -0.80
CA TRP A 66 3.80 12.27 -1.73
C TRP A 66 5.28 12.22 -1.32
N PRO A 67 5.99 13.37 -1.10
CA PRO A 67 7.39 13.33 -0.69
C PRO A 67 7.57 12.72 0.69
N LEU A 68 6.60 12.88 1.59
CA LEU A 68 6.64 12.29 2.92
C LEU A 68 6.56 10.76 2.85
N MET A 69 5.62 10.24 2.07
CA MET A 69 5.51 8.81 1.77
C MET A 69 6.79 8.27 1.15
N ALA A 70 7.28 8.92 0.09
CA ALA A 70 8.50 8.51 -0.60
C ALA A 70 9.70 8.44 0.36
N ALA A 71 9.87 9.44 1.23
CA ALA A 71 10.93 9.47 2.22
C ALA A 71 10.81 8.32 3.23
N ILE A 72 9.61 8.04 3.75
CA ILE A 72 9.40 6.97 4.74
C ILE A 72 9.60 5.59 4.12
N GLN A 73 9.12 5.38 2.90
CA GLN A 73 9.33 4.14 2.14
C GLN A 73 10.81 3.93 1.83
N GLU A 74 11.52 4.99 1.43
CA GLU A 74 12.97 4.93 1.20
C GLU A 74 13.74 4.57 2.47
N ILE A 75 13.40 5.17 3.61
CA ILE A 75 14.01 4.86 4.91
C ILE A 75 13.75 3.39 5.27
N SER A 76 12.51 2.92 5.13
CA SER A 76 12.11 1.55 5.45
C SER A 76 12.83 0.53 4.56
N ALA A 77 12.90 0.80 3.25
CA ALA A 77 13.64 0.00 2.28
C ALA A 77 15.15 -0.04 2.60
N ARG A 78 15.76 1.10 2.96
CA ARG A 78 17.17 1.16 3.37
C ARG A 78 17.44 0.34 4.61
N ILE A 79 16.56 0.38 5.61
CA ILE A 79 16.68 -0.44 6.82
C ILE A 79 16.63 -1.92 6.46
N GLY A 80 15.63 -2.36 5.69
CA GLY A 80 15.50 -3.75 5.23
C GLY A 80 16.75 -4.24 4.50
N ARG A 81 17.20 -3.46 3.51
CA ARG A 81 18.37 -3.77 2.67
C ARG A 81 19.69 -3.80 3.43
N VAL A 82 19.90 -2.93 4.42
CA VAL A 82 21.15 -2.88 5.20
C VAL A 82 21.19 -3.96 6.28
N THR A 83 20.06 -4.20 6.95
CA THR A 83 20.00 -5.16 8.08
C THR A 83 19.74 -6.59 7.63
N GLY A 84 19.18 -6.79 6.42
CA GLY A 84 18.71 -8.09 5.95
C GLY A 84 17.54 -8.63 6.77
N LYS A 85 16.82 -7.75 7.47
CA LYS A 85 15.71 -8.09 8.39
C LYS A 85 14.62 -7.02 8.30
N GLY A 86 13.36 -7.44 8.45
CA GLY A 86 12.23 -6.50 8.58
C GLY A 86 12.28 -5.69 9.88
N ILE A 87 11.49 -4.60 9.94
CA ILE A 87 11.47 -3.66 11.09
C ILE A 87 11.16 -4.39 12.41
N ALA A 88 10.20 -5.32 12.42
CA ALA A 88 9.85 -6.08 13.62
C ALA A 88 11.01 -6.94 14.16
N ALA A 89 11.79 -7.54 13.25
CA ALA A 89 12.94 -8.36 13.62
C ALA A 89 14.08 -7.50 14.17
N ASN A 90 14.34 -6.33 13.54
CA ASN A 90 15.31 -5.36 14.05
C ASN A 90 14.91 -4.81 15.43
N LEU A 91 13.61 -4.52 15.63
CA LEU A 91 13.09 -4.04 16.90
C LEU A 91 13.30 -5.07 18.02
N ARG A 92 13.09 -6.36 17.72
CA ARG A 92 13.30 -7.45 18.69
C ARG A 92 14.75 -7.63 19.10
N GLU A 93 15.69 -7.33 18.21
CA GLU A 93 17.12 -7.50 18.46
C GLU A 93 17.73 -6.32 19.23
N HIS A 94 17.23 -5.11 19.00
CA HIS A 94 17.81 -3.88 19.57
C HIS A 94 17.03 -3.29 20.75
N TYR A 95 15.76 -3.66 20.93
CA TYR A 95 14.91 -3.12 21.99
C TYR A 95 14.40 -4.20 22.95
N SER A 96 14.12 -3.78 24.18
CA SER A 96 13.55 -4.66 25.19
C SER A 96 12.13 -5.10 24.81
N VAL A 97 11.76 -6.30 25.25
CA VAL A 97 10.43 -6.90 25.00
C VAL A 97 9.29 -6.01 25.54
N TRP A 98 9.57 -5.18 26.54
CA TRP A 98 8.62 -4.24 27.14
C TRP A 98 8.21 -3.11 26.19
N LEU A 99 9.11 -2.66 25.31
CA LEU A 99 8.79 -1.66 24.28
C LEU A 99 8.21 -2.33 23.02
N LEU A 100 8.69 -3.54 22.69
CA LEU A 100 8.23 -4.26 21.51
C LEU A 100 6.76 -4.67 21.59
N ARG A 101 6.31 -5.19 22.75
CA ARG A 101 4.93 -5.65 22.95
C ARG A 101 3.87 -4.59 22.63
N PRO A 102 3.90 -3.37 23.21
CA PRO A 102 2.89 -2.36 22.91
C PRO A 102 2.92 -1.91 21.45
N ILE A 103 4.09 -1.81 20.83
CA ILE A 103 4.22 -1.42 19.41
C ILE A 103 3.57 -2.47 18.50
N VAL A 104 3.87 -3.75 18.72
CA VAL A 104 3.27 -4.85 17.93
C VAL A 104 1.77 -4.95 18.18
N MET A 105 1.30 -4.76 19.43
CA MET A 105 -0.13 -4.73 19.74
C MET A 105 -0.85 -3.56 19.05
N LEU A 106 -0.24 -2.38 19.04
CA LEU A 106 -0.78 -1.20 18.35
C LEU A 106 -0.89 -1.46 16.84
N LEU A 107 0.16 -2.04 16.24
CA LEU A 107 0.15 -2.42 14.81
C LEU A 107 -0.94 -3.45 14.51
N LEU A 108 -1.10 -4.46 15.37
CA LEU A 108 -2.15 -5.47 15.23
C LEU A 108 -3.55 -4.85 15.26
N VAL A 109 -3.80 -3.96 16.21
CA VAL A 109 -5.10 -3.26 16.33
C VAL A 109 -5.33 -2.35 15.12
N ALA A 110 -4.32 -1.60 14.68
CA ALA A 110 -4.41 -0.75 13.49
C ALA A 110 -4.77 -1.56 12.25
N ASN A 111 -4.10 -2.70 12.01
CA ASN A 111 -4.38 -3.58 10.88
C ASN A 111 -5.76 -4.21 10.95
N PHE A 112 -6.22 -4.58 12.15
CA PHE A 112 -7.58 -5.10 12.33
C PHE A 112 -8.64 -4.06 11.97
N ILE A 113 -8.43 -2.80 12.37
CA ILE A 113 -9.30 -1.68 12.00
C ILE A 113 -9.24 -1.44 10.48
N ASN A 114 -8.05 -1.45 9.88
CA ASN A 114 -7.88 -1.28 8.42
C ASN A 114 -8.64 -2.34 7.64
N LEU A 115 -8.51 -3.62 8.03
CA LEU A 115 -9.24 -4.72 7.40
C LEU A 115 -10.76 -4.53 7.47
N GLY A 116 -11.27 -4.04 8.62
CA GLY A 116 -12.67 -3.69 8.76
C GLY A 116 -13.10 -2.55 7.84
N ALA A 117 -12.27 -1.51 7.71
CA ALA A 117 -12.50 -0.39 6.81
C ALA A 117 -12.51 -0.83 5.33
N ASP A 118 -11.57 -1.70 4.93
CA ASP A 118 -11.47 -2.24 3.59
C ASP A 118 -12.71 -3.05 3.22
N LEU A 119 -13.13 -3.98 4.08
CA LEU A 119 -14.36 -4.74 3.87
C LEU A 119 -15.58 -3.83 3.80
N GLY A 120 -15.62 -2.80 4.64
CA GLY A 120 -16.67 -1.78 4.64
C GLY A 120 -16.74 -1.00 3.33
N ALA A 121 -15.58 -0.57 2.80
CA ALA A 121 -15.45 0.17 1.56
C ALA A 121 -15.78 -0.70 0.34
N MET A 122 -15.31 -1.94 0.30
CA MET A 122 -15.67 -2.91 -0.75
C MET A 122 -17.19 -3.18 -0.75
N GLY A 123 -17.80 -3.29 0.43
CA GLY A 123 -19.25 -3.46 0.57
C GLY A 123 -20.05 -2.25 0.06
N ASP A 124 -19.58 -1.03 0.33
CA ASP A 124 -20.18 0.20 -0.21
C ASP A 124 -19.99 0.29 -1.73
N GLY A 125 -18.82 -0.06 -2.24
CA GLY A 125 -18.57 -0.13 -3.68
C GLY A 125 -19.49 -1.13 -4.40
N LEU A 126 -19.69 -2.32 -3.84
CA LEU A 126 -20.60 -3.31 -4.41
C LEU A 126 -22.05 -2.84 -4.35
N ARG A 127 -22.46 -2.21 -3.24
CA ARG A 127 -23.80 -1.62 -3.10
C ARG A 127 -24.07 -0.55 -4.16
N LEU A 128 -23.07 0.25 -4.53
CA LEU A 128 -23.21 1.25 -5.60
C LEU A 128 -23.44 0.60 -6.97
N LEU A 129 -22.90 -0.59 -7.21
CA LEU A 129 -23.00 -1.30 -8.50
C LEU A 129 -24.32 -2.06 -8.67
N ILE A 130 -24.74 -2.81 -7.64
CA ILE A 130 -25.89 -3.75 -7.74
C ILE A 130 -27.06 -3.39 -6.80
N GLY A 131 -26.95 -2.31 -6.02
CA GLY A 131 -27.91 -1.98 -4.97
C GLY A 131 -27.80 -2.93 -3.78
N GLY A 132 -28.82 -3.00 -2.92
CA GLY A 132 -28.95 -4.04 -1.88
C GLY A 132 -28.35 -3.75 -0.50
N PRO A 133 -28.39 -4.74 0.41
CA PRO A 133 -28.01 -4.57 1.82
C PRO A 133 -26.50 -4.65 2.03
N ARG A 134 -25.87 -3.53 2.43
CA ARG A 134 -24.44 -3.41 2.72
C ARG A 134 -23.90 -4.53 3.62
N GLY A 135 -24.59 -4.83 4.72
CA GLY A 135 -24.14 -5.81 5.70
C GLY A 135 -23.96 -7.22 5.12
N LEU A 136 -24.81 -7.61 4.17
CA LEU A 136 -24.68 -8.90 3.48
C LEU A 136 -23.41 -8.94 2.63
N TYR A 137 -23.13 -7.86 1.89
CA TYR A 137 -21.92 -7.79 1.06
C TYR A 137 -20.65 -7.83 1.87
N VAL A 138 -20.60 -7.10 2.99
CA VAL A 138 -19.43 -7.14 3.90
C VAL A 138 -19.17 -8.56 4.39
N VAL A 139 -20.21 -9.28 4.85
CA VAL A 139 -20.07 -10.67 5.33
C VAL A 139 -19.65 -11.62 4.20
N LEU A 140 -20.25 -11.50 3.02
CA LEU A 140 -19.91 -12.34 1.86
C LEU A 140 -18.47 -12.09 1.39
N LEU A 141 -18.04 -10.83 1.31
CA LEU A 141 -16.68 -10.47 0.93
C LEU A 141 -15.67 -10.93 1.99
N ALA A 142 -15.98 -10.78 3.28
CA ALA A 142 -15.14 -11.30 4.35
C ALA A 142 -14.96 -12.82 4.24
N ALA A 143 -16.07 -13.56 4.08
CA ALA A 143 -16.03 -15.01 3.90
C ALA A 143 -15.23 -15.42 2.64
N ALA A 144 -15.41 -14.70 1.52
CA ALA A 144 -14.68 -14.95 0.29
C ALA A 144 -13.18 -14.69 0.46
N CYS A 145 -12.78 -13.54 1.03
CA CYS A 145 -11.38 -13.20 1.30
C CYS A 145 -10.73 -14.23 2.21
N THR A 146 -11.36 -14.59 3.34
CA THR A 146 -10.82 -15.59 4.28
C THR A 146 -10.70 -16.97 3.63
N THR A 147 -11.68 -17.38 2.81
CA THR A 147 -11.61 -18.65 2.08
C THR A 147 -10.46 -18.64 1.07
N LEU A 148 -10.30 -17.56 0.31
CA LEU A 148 -9.21 -17.43 -0.66
C LEU A 148 -7.84 -17.45 0.04
N GLU A 149 -7.71 -16.79 1.19
CA GLU A 149 -6.46 -16.77 1.95
C GLU A 149 -6.07 -18.16 2.50
N ILE A 150 -7.05 -18.93 3.01
CA ILE A 150 -6.80 -20.26 3.57
C ILE A 150 -6.49 -21.30 2.49
N PHE A 151 -7.19 -21.26 1.35
CA PHE A 151 -7.14 -22.34 0.36
C PHE A 151 -6.28 -22.04 -0.87
N SER A 152 -5.83 -20.80 -1.08
CA SER A 152 -5.08 -20.42 -2.27
C SER A 152 -3.57 -20.43 -2.05
N SER A 153 -2.84 -21.01 -2.99
CA SER A 153 -1.37 -20.96 -2.99
C SER A 153 -0.89 -19.53 -3.30
N TYR A 154 0.13 -19.08 -2.58
CA TYR A 154 0.76 -17.76 -2.76
C TYR A 154 1.07 -17.43 -4.22
N GLU A 155 1.60 -18.39 -5.01
CA GLU A 155 1.90 -18.15 -6.43
C GLU A 155 0.66 -17.85 -7.29
N ARG A 156 -0.48 -18.46 -6.96
CA ARG A 156 -1.75 -18.22 -7.66
C ARG A 156 -2.33 -16.88 -7.22
N TYR A 157 -2.25 -16.57 -5.93
CA TYR A 157 -2.71 -15.31 -5.36
C TYR A 157 -2.00 -14.09 -5.98
N VAL A 158 -0.67 -14.11 -6.03
CA VAL A 158 0.13 -13.03 -6.63
C VAL A 158 -0.20 -12.83 -8.12
N LYS A 159 -0.46 -13.91 -8.87
CA LYS A 159 -0.87 -13.79 -10.28
C LYS A 159 -2.21 -13.08 -10.42
N VAL A 160 -3.19 -13.40 -9.58
CA VAL A 160 -4.51 -12.74 -9.60
C VAL A 160 -4.37 -11.26 -9.24
N LEU A 161 -3.61 -10.94 -8.17
CA LEU A 161 -3.36 -9.55 -7.79
C LEU A 161 -2.75 -8.73 -8.92
N LYS A 162 -1.74 -9.25 -9.63
CA LYS A 162 -1.15 -8.58 -10.81
C LYS A 162 -2.15 -8.23 -11.91
N TRP A 163 -3.20 -9.03 -12.09
CA TRP A 163 -4.25 -8.71 -13.06
C TRP A 163 -5.25 -7.71 -12.50
N LEU A 164 -5.55 -7.78 -11.20
CA LEU A 164 -6.39 -6.80 -10.53
C LEU A 164 -5.73 -5.42 -10.48
N THR A 165 -4.40 -5.31 -10.36
CA THR A 165 -3.74 -4.00 -10.44
C THR A 165 -3.99 -3.28 -11.77
N LEU A 166 -4.23 -4.02 -12.86
CA LEU A 166 -4.59 -3.42 -14.14
C LEU A 166 -5.94 -2.70 -14.09
N SER A 167 -6.84 -3.03 -13.15
CA SER A 167 -8.09 -2.28 -13.00
C SER A 167 -7.88 -0.85 -12.51
N LEU A 168 -6.75 -0.54 -11.86
CA LEU A 168 -6.41 0.83 -11.45
C LEU A 168 -6.24 1.76 -12.67
N PHE A 169 -5.91 1.23 -13.86
CA PHE A 169 -5.88 2.03 -15.09
C PHE A 169 -7.28 2.55 -15.50
N ALA A 170 -8.36 2.01 -14.93
CA ALA A 170 -9.69 2.59 -15.09
C ALA A 170 -9.75 4.04 -14.61
N TYR A 171 -9.01 4.42 -13.55
CA TYR A 171 -8.94 5.81 -13.10
C TYR A 171 -8.31 6.73 -14.16
N VAL A 172 -7.26 6.26 -14.83
CA VAL A 172 -6.63 7.00 -15.94
C VAL A 172 -7.63 7.16 -17.09
N ALA A 173 -8.35 6.10 -17.45
CA ALA A 173 -9.38 6.16 -18.48
C ALA A 173 -10.48 7.17 -18.14
N VAL A 174 -10.97 7.16 -16.90
CA VAL A 174 -11.97 8.13 -16.41
C VAL A 174 -11.44 9.55 -16.48
N ALA A 175 -10.20 9.80 -16.05
CA ALA A 175 -9.56 11.12 -16.11
C ALA A 175 -9.39 11.66 -17.54
N LEU A 176 -9.26 10.77 -18.53
CA LEU A 176 -9.17 11.15 -19.95
C LEU A 176 -10.54 11.40 -20.60
N ILE A 177 -11.59 10.74 -20.13
CA ILE A 177 -12.95 10.87 -20.66
C ILE A 177 -13.67 12.07 -20.04
N VAL A 178 -13.50 12.27 -18.74
CA VAL A 178 -14.10 13.39 -18.01
C VAL A 178 -13.36 14.68 -18.39
N GLN A 179 -14.09 15.74 -18.73
CA GLN A 179 -13.49 17.05 -18.97
C GLN A 179 -13.02 17.68 -17.66
N VAL A 180 -11.83 17.29 -17.22
CA VAL A 180 -11.20 17.82 -16.01
C VAL A 180 -10.70 19.25 -16.29
N PRO A 181 -11.06 20.25 -15.46
CA PRO A 181 -10.53 21.60 -15.57
C PRO A 181 -9.08 21.63 -15.05
N TRP A 182 -8.13 21.19 -15.87
CA TRP A 182 -6.71 21.05 -15.50
C TRP A 182 -6.08 22.34 -14.94
N GLY A 183 -6.56 23.51 -15.36
CA GLY A 183 -6.14 24.80 -14.80
C GLY A 183 -6.55 24.98 -13.33
N GLU A 184 -7.76 24.55 -12.97
CA GLU A 184 -8.25 24.57 -11.59
C GLU A 184 -7.55 23.51 -10.74
N VAL A 185 -7.31 22.31 -11.28
CA VAL A 185 -6.53 21.26 -10.60
C VAL A 185 -5.12 21.74 -10.28
N GLY A 186 -4.42 22.31 -11.27
CA GLY A 186 -3.07 22.83 -11.07
C GLY A 186 -3.03 23.96 -10.05
N TYR A 187 -3.97 24.89 -10.12
CA TYR A 187 -4.08 26.00 -9.17
C TYR A 187 -4.33 25.50 -7.74
N ASN A 188 -5.31 24.63 -7.52
CA ASN A 188 -5.63 24.09 -6.20
C ASN A 188 -4.60 23.08 -5.66
N THR A 189 -3.71 22.56 -6.52
CA THR A 189 -2.58 21.74 -6.08
C THR A 189 -1.45 22.60 -5.51
N ILE A 190 -1.26 23.82 -6.03
CA ILE A 190 -0.16 24.70 -5.60
C ILE A 190 -0.63 25.68 -4.52
N VAL A 191 -1.84 26.23 -4.64
CA VAL A 191 -2.38 27.21 -3.71
C VAL A 191 -3.27 26.49 -2.68
N PRO A 192 -2.83 26.41 -1.42
CA PRO A 192 -3.59 25.70 -0.40
C PRO A 192 -4.85 26.50 -0.03
N HIS A 193 -6.01 25.87 -0.20
CA HIS A 193 -7.29 26.41 0.22
C HIS A 193 -7.72 25.69 1.50
N ILE A 194 -7.46 26.30 2.66
CA ILE A 194 -7.77 25.69 3.95
C ILE A 194 -9.14 26.18 4.42
N LEU A 195 -10.10 25.25 4.48
CA LEU A 195 -11.39 25.47 5.11
C LEU A 195 -11.26 25.10 6.59
N TRP A 196 -11.48 26.07 7.49
CA TRP A 196 -11.47 25.84 8.94
C TRP A 196 -12.76 25.19 9.42
N GLN A 197 -13.03 23.99 8.92
CA GLN A 197 -14.20 23.18 9.28
C GLN A 197 -13.74 21.84 9.84
N THR A 198 -14.47 21.31 10.81
CA THR A 198 -14.14 20.03 11.44
C THR A 198 -14.06 18.91 10.40
N ASP A 199 -15.01 18.84 9.47
CA ASP A 199 -15.06 17.81 8.43
C ASP A 199 -13.83 17.88 7.51
N TYR A 200 -13.39 19.10 7.16
CA TYR A 200 -12.20 19.32 6.33
C TYR A 200 -10.93 18.82 7.02
N ILE A 201 -10.77 19.11 8.32
CA ILE A 201 -9.61 18.66 9.10
C ILE A 201 -9.64 17.14 9.27
N VAL A 202 -10.80 16.55 9.56
CA VAL A 202 -10.97 15.10 9.71
C VAL A 202 -10.58 14.38 8.42
N VAL A 203 -10.99 14.89 7.26
CA VAL A 203 -10.64 14.27 5.97
C VAL A 203 -9.15 14.44 5.65
N ILE A 204 -8.52 15.58 5.98
CA ILE A 204 -7.04 15.71 5.86
C ILE A 204 -6.33 14.65 6.70
N VAL A 205 -6.75 14.47 7.96
CA VAL A 205 -6.18 13.46 8.85
C VAL A 205 -6.41 12.05 8.30
N ALA A 206 -7.58 11.78 7.73
CA ALA A 206 -7.88 10.49 7.09
C ALA A 206 -6.97 10.24 5.87
N VAL A 207 -6.82 11.23 4.98
CA VAL A 207 -5.94 11.16 3.80
C VAL A 207 -4.48 10.91 4.22
N LEU A 208 -3.99 11.65 5.21
CA LEU A 208 -2.63 11.47 5.73
C LEU A 208 -2.45 10.09 6.41
N GLY A 209 -3.44 9.67 7.19
CA GLY A 209 -3.42 8.41 7.93
C GLY A 209 -3.44 7.19 7.03
N THR A 210 -4.28 7.19 5.99
CA THR A 210 -4.36 6.09 5.03
C THR A 210 -3.13 6.04 4.12
N THR A 211 -2.52 7.20 3.82
CA THR A 211 -1.24 7.25 3.11
C THR A 211 -0.15 6.63 3.98
N ILE A 212 0.07 7.10 5.21
CA ILE A 212 1.25 6.71 6.01
C ILE A 212 0.89 5.51 6.91
N SER A 213 0.36 4.44 6.31
CA SER A 213 -0.13 3.28 7.06
C SER A 213 1.03 2.46 7.63
N PRO A 214 1.06 2.20 8.96
CA PRO A 214 2.20 1.55 9.62
C PRO A 214 2.58 0.19 9.02
N TYR A 215 1.63 -0.60 8.52
CA TYR A 215 1.92 -1.93 7.97
C TYR A 215 2.81 -1.87 6.73
N LEU A 216 2.71 -0.82 5.92
CA LEU A 216 3.48 -0.67 4.70
C LEU A 216 4.98 -0.56 5.01
N PHE A 217 5.36 0.07 6.12
CA PHE A 217 6.78 0.18 6.49
C PHE A 217 7.36 -1.18 6.87
N PHE A 218 6.58 -1.97 7.61
CA PHE A 218 6.97 -3.33 7.99
C PHE A 218 7.01 -4.25 6.78
N TRP A 219 6.06 -4.10 5.85
CA TRP A 219 6.02 -4.83 4.59
C TRP A 219 7.21 -4.48 3.69
N GLN A 220 7.42 -3.19 3.38
CA GLN A 220 8.49 -2.70 2.53
C GLN A 220 9.87 -3.13 3.03
N ALA A 221 10.11 -3.01 4.34
CA ALA A 221 11.38 -3.44 4.92
C ALA A 221 11.58 -4.96 4.90
N SER A 222 10.50 -5.75 4.89
CA SER A 222 10.57 -7.21 4.81
C SER A 222 10.80 -7.69 3.37
N GLU A 223 10.12 -7.09 2.39
CA GLU A 223 10.33 -7.38 0.96
C GLU A 223 11.75 -7.02 0.51
N GLU A 224 12.30 -5.88 0.92
CA GLU A 224 13.68 -5.47 0.58
C GLU A 224 14.76 -6.27 1.33
N ALA A 225 14.36 -7.05 2.34
CA ALA A 225 15.24 -7.97 3.05
C ALA A 225 15.30 -9.37 2.41
N GLU A 226 14.36 -9.72 1.53
CA GLU A 226 14.27 -11.01 0.83
C GLU A 226 15.07 -11.04 -0.49
#